data_AF-A0A7X9GKQ4-F1
#
_entry.id   AF-A0A7X9GKQ4-F1
#
_cell.length_a   1.000
_cell.length_b   1.000
_cell.length_c   1.000
_cell.angle_alpha   90.00
_cell.angle_beta   90.00
_cell.angle_gamma   90.00
#
_symmetry.space_group_name_H-M   'P 1'
#
loop_
_entity.id
_entity.type
_entity.pdbx_description
1 polymer ?
#
loop_
_entity_poly.entity_id
_entity_poly.type
_entity_poly.pdbx_seq_one_letter_code
_entity_poly.pdbx_strand_id
1 'polypeptide(L)' 'MKNLIFCNSNGKDYFIIAGDNKRALLRDMVTKKYVVANGLNWDLMHWNGGKYFWPEEFELASNTFLGK' A
#
# COMPACT_ATOMS: atom_id res chain seq x y z
N MET A 1 -2.04 9.70 17.36
CA MET A 1 -1.90 8.46 16.57
C MET A 1 -1.52 8.87 15.15
N LYS A 2 -0.38 8.41 14.62
CA LYS A 2 -0.12 8.56 13.18
C LYS A 2 -1.23 7.78 12.45
N ASN A 3 -1.95 8.41 11.53
CA ASN A 3 -2.99 7.74 10.76
C ASN A 3 -2.36 6.50 10.10
N LEU A 4 -2.92 5.31 10.30
CA LEU A 4 -2.46 4.07 9.67
C LEU A 4 -2.99 3.92 8.22
N ILE A 5 -3.46 5.03 7.65
CA ILE A 5 -4.20 5.08 6.40
C ILE A 5 -3.42 5.95 5.43
N PHE A 6 -3.04 5.36 4.30
CA PHE A 6 -2.56 6.07 3.13
C PHE A 6 -3.73 6.44 2.23
N CYS A 7 -3.67 7.64 1.65
CA CYS A 7 -4.56 8.08 0.57
C CYS A 7 -3.74 8.24 -0.72
N ASN A 8 -4.38 8.23 -1.88
CA ASN A 8 -3.75 8.69 -3.12
C ASN A 8 -4.75 9.52 -3.96
N SER A 9 -4.29 9.99 -5.11
CA SER A 9 -5.11 10.79 -6.03
C SER A 9 -6.31 10.06 -6.64
N ASN A 10 -6.44 8.74 -6.45
CA ASN A 10 -7.60 7.98 -6.94
C ASN A 10 -8.79 8.00 -5.97
N GLY A 11 -8.67 8.71 -4.84
CA GLY A 11 -9.74 8.92 -3.87
C GLY A 11 -10.04 7.70 -2.97
N LYS A 12 -9.08 6.78 -2.82
CA LYS A 12 -9.21 5.60 -1.97
C LYS A 12 -8.31 5.66 -0.75
N ASP A 13 -8.81 5.03 0.31
CA ASP A 13 -8.11 4.82 1.56
C ASP A 13 -7.53 3.42 1.66
N TYR A 14 -6.33 3.33 2.20
CA TYR A 14 -5.58 2.09 2.30
C TYR A 14 -4.96 1.90 3.69
N PHE A 15 -5.20 0.75 4.32
CA PHE A 15 -4.48 0.38 5.53
C PHE A 15 -3.03 0.01 5.22
N ILE A 16 -2.09 0.47 6.04
CA ILE A 16 -0.71 -0.01 6.01
C ILE A 16 -0.65 -1.39 6.65
N ILE A 17 -0.20 -2.39 5.89
CA ILE A 17 0.14 -3.72 6.41
C ILE A 17 1.61 -3.75 6.84
N ALA A 18 2.49 -3.25 5.97
CA ALA A 18 3.93 -3.16 6.22
C ALA A 18 4.50 -1.98 5.43
N GLY A 19 5.64 -1.44 5.85
CA GLY A 19 6.31 -0.39 5.10
C GLY A 19 7.76 -0.17 5.52
N ASP A 20 8.54 0.33 4.57
CA ASP A 20 9.91 0.80 4.74
C ASP A 20 10.09 2.19 4.10
N ASN A 21 11.33 2.69 4.04
CA ASN A 21 11.61 4.02 3.50
C ASN A 21 11.34 4.15 1.99
N LYS A 22 11.21 3.05 1.26
CA LYS A 22 11.07 3.01 -0.20
C LYS A 22 9.65 2.63 -0.63
N ARG A 23 9.03 1.67 0.07
CA ARG A 23 7.78 1.02 -0.34
C ARG A 23 6.89 0.67 0.84
N ALA A 24 5.59 0.54 0.59
CA ALA A 24 4.61 0.09 1.57
C ALA A 24 3.69 -0.96 0.96
N LEU A 25 3.42 -2.02 1.73
CA LEU A 25 2.35 -2.97 1.43
C LEU A 25 1.07 -2.43 2.05
N LEU A 26 0.12 -2.08 1.20
CA LEU A 26 -1.14 -1.46 1.56
C LEU A 26 -2.32 -2.38 1.24
N ARG A 27 -3.45 -2.19 1.93
CA ARG A 27 -4.72 -2.86 1.64
C ARG A 27 -5.84 -1.86 1.46
N ASP A 28 -6.45 -1.84 0.28
CA ASP A 28 -7.62 -1.02 -0.04
C ASP A 28 -8.76 -1.37 0.92
N MET A 29 -9.31 -0.36 1.58
CA MET A 29 -10.33 -0.55 2.62
C MET A 29 -11.66 -1.06 2.07
N VAL A 30 -11.97 -0.77 0.80
CA VAL A 30 -13.23 -1.13 0.14
C VAL A 30 -13.07 -2.42 -0.64
N THR A 31 -12.14 -2.45 -1.60
CA THR A 31 -12.00 -3.57 -2.55
C THR A 31 -11.16 -4.73 -1.99
N LYS A 32 -10.51 -4.52 -0.83
CA LYS A 32 -9.61 -5.48 -0.18
C LYS A 32 -8.39 -5.89 -1.00
N LYS A 33 -8.17 -5.27 -2.17
CA LYS A 33 -6.97 -5.41 -3.00
C LYS A 33 -5.73 -4.97 -2.26
N TYR A 34 -4.59 -5.56 -2.62
CA TYR A 34 -3.29 -5.13 -2.10
C TYR A 34 -2.58 -4.22 -3.08
N VAL A 35 -1.74 -3.34 -2.54
CA VAL A 35 -0.86 -2.48 -3.32
C VAL A 35 0.52 -2.52 -2.72
N VAL A 36 1.54 -2.79 -3.54
CA VAL A 36 2.92 -2.44 -3.19
C VAL A 36 3.16 -1.03 -3.72
N ALA A 37 3.01 -0.05 -2.85
CA ALA A 37 3.08 1.37 -3.14
C ALA A 37 4.52 1.89 -3.03
N ASN A 38 4.86 2.83 -3.90
CA ASN A 38 6.14 3.52 -4.02
C ASN A 38 5.92 5.04 -4.04
N GLY A 39 7.01 5.80 -3.87
CA GLY A 39 6.94 7.27 -3.86
C GLY A 39 6.13 7.77 -2.66
N LEU A 40 6.45 7.23 -1.47
CA LEU A 40 5.73 7.48 -0.24
C LEU A 40 6.05 8.86 0.33
N ASN A 41 5.02 9.55 0.78
CA ASN A 41 5.12 10.72 1.63
C ASN A 41 4.46 10.38 2.97
N TRP A 42 5.27 10.07 3.98
CA TRP A 42 4.81 9.66 5.31
C TRP A 42 4.24 10.80 6.15
N ASP A 43 4.58 12.05 5.82
CA ASP A 43 4.05 13.23 6.53
C ASP A 43 2.62 13.53 6.07
N LEU A 44 2.37 13.39 4.77
CA LEU A 44 1.05 13.58 4.16
C LEU A 44 0.24 12.28 4.06
N MET A 45 0.83 11.14 4.41
CA MET A 45 0.25 9.81 4.21
C MET A 45 -0.23 9.60 2.76
N HIS A 46 0.62 9.95 1.79
CA HIS A 46 0.34 9.81 0.36
C HIS A 46 1.32 8.88 -0.37
N TRP A 47 0.91 8.35 -1.52
CA TRP A 47 1.76 7.57 -2.41
C TRP A 47 1.44 7.84 -3.89
N ASN A 48 2.43 7.67 -4.77
CA ASN A 48 2.36 8.14 -6.16
C ASN A 48 2.24 7.03 -7.21
N GLY A 49 2.67 5.81 -6.90
CA GLY A 49 2.57 4.69 -7.83
C GLY A 49 2.76 3.35 -7.13
N GLY A 50 2.49 2.25 -7.82
CA GLY A 50 2.61 0.93 -7.22
C GLY A 50 2.05 -0.17 -8.09
N LYS A 51 2.23 -1.41 -7.64
CA LYS A 51 1.64 -2.60 -8.28
C LYS A 51 0.44 -3.07 -7.47
N TYR A 52 -0.67 -3.32 -8.16
CA TYR A 52 -1.91 -3.82 -7.57
C TYR A 52 -2.01 -5.33 -7.67
N PHE A 53 -2.69 -5.93 -6.69
CA PHE A 53 -2.94 -7.36 -6.59
C PHE A 53 -4.37 -7.60 -6.13
N TRP A 54 -4.96 -8.71 -6.57
CA TRP A 54 -6.29 -9.15 -6.15
C TRP A 54 -6.30 -9.58 -4.67
N PRO A 55 -7.48 -9.61 -4.02
CA PRO A 55 -7.60 -9.99 -2.61
C PRO A 55 -7.06 -11.39 -2.28
N GLU A 56 -7.05 -12.31 -3.25
CA GLU A 56 -6.55 -13.68 -3.11
C GLU A 56 -5.03 -13.77 -3.27
N GLU A 57 -4.38 -12.73 -3.82
CA GLU A 57 -2.95 -12.70 -4.18
C GLU A 57 -2.07 -12.13 -3.05
N PHE A 58 -2.45 -12.34 -1.79
CA PHE A 58 -1.69 -11.80 -0.65
C PHE A 58 -0.23 -12.28 -0.64
N GLU A 59 0.01 -13.57 -0.91
CA GLU A 59 1.36 -14.13 -0.95
C GLU A 59 2.21 -13.48 -2.06
N LEU A 60 1.64 -13.29 -3.25
CA LEU A 60 2.33 -12.63 -4.35
C LEU A 60 2.64 -11.16 -4.04
N ALA A 61 1.70 -10.44 -3.42
CA ALA A 61 1.89 -9.07 -3.00
C ALA A 61 3.00 -8.94 -1.94
N SER A 62 3.01 -9.84 -0.96
CA SER A 62 4.02 -9.87 0.12
C SER A 62 5.41 -10.25 -0.39
N ASN A 63 5.53 -11.22 -1.29
CA ASN A 63 6.81 -11.55 -1.94
C ASN A 63 7.33 -10.38 -2.77
N THR A 64 6.46 -9.71 -3.53
CA THR A 64 6.83 -8.52 -4.29
C THR A 64 7.35 -7.39 -3.37
N PHE A 65 6.71 -7.19 -2.22
CA PHE A 65 7.16 -6.23 -1.21
C PHE A 65 8.55 -6.60 -0.65
N LEU A 66 8.74 -7.87 -0.29
CA LEU A 66 10.00 -8.39 0.24
C LEU A 66 11.12 -8.48 -0.80
N GLY A 67 10.82 -8.31 -2.10
CA GLY A 67 11.78 -8.46 -3.19
C GLY A 67 12.22 -9.90 -3.41
N LYS A 68 11.30 -10.84 -3.17
CA LYS A 68 11.50 -12.28 -3.36
C LYS A 68 10.86 -12.77 -4.66
#